data_AF-A0A5B9MB20-F1
#
_entry.id   AF-A0A5B9MB20-F1
#
_cell.length_a   1.000
_cell.length_b   1.000
_cell.length_c   1.000
_cell.angle_alpha   90.00
_cell.angle_beta   90.00
_cell.angle_gamma   90.00
#
_symmetry.space_group_name_H-M   'P 1'
#
loop_
_entity.id
_entity.type
_entity.pdbx_description
1 polymer ?
#
loop_
_entity_poly.entity_id
_entity_poly.type
_entity_poly.pdbx_seq_one_letter_code
_entity_poly.pdbx_strand_id
1 'polypeptide(L)' 'MKRMAAIPGVIALLAVAAFCGFGFLATFEPTDNVSQFLAFRIGYAVIALGSMVGVGLLIVDAVRK' A
#
# COMPACT_ATOMS: atom_id res chain seq x y z
N MET A 1 -25.16 -4.23 -1.11
CA MET A 1 -24.15 -5.31 -1.30
C MET A 1 -22.80 -4.79 -1.80
N LYS A 2 -22.70 -4.13 -2.97
CA LYS A 2 -21.41 -3.66 -3.52
C LYS A 2 -20.65 -2.68 -2.61
N ARG A 3 -21.34 -1.72 -1.97
CA ARG A 3 -20.72 -0.79 -1.00
C ARG A 3 -20.25 -1.48 0.29
N MET A 4 -21.01 -2.47 0.78
CA MET A 4 -20.62 -3.24 1.97
C MET A 4 -19.39 -4.12 1.72
N ALA A 5 -19.19 -4.58 0.49
CA ALA A 5 -17.98 -5.31 0.09
C ALA A 5 -16.77 -4.38 -0.17
N ALA A 6 -17.01 -3.11 -0.52
CA ALA A 6 -15.94 -2.13 -0.74
C ALA A 6 -15.25 -1.70 0.57
N ILE A 7 -15.98 -1.62 1.68
CA ILE A 7 -15.45 -1.25 3.00
C ILE A 7 -14.29 -2.14 3.45
N PRO A 8 -14.44 -3.49 3.54
CA PRO A 8 -13.33 -4.35 3.95
C PRO A 8 -12.16 -4.31 2.97
N GLY A 9 -12.43 -4.14 1.66
CA GLY A 9 -11.39 -3.99 0.64
C GLY A 9 -10.56 -2.72 0.85
N VAL A 10 -11.21 -1.58 1.10
CA VAL A 10 -10.52 -0.32 1.39
C VAL A 10 -9.70 -0.41 2.68
N ILE A 11 -10.27 -0.99 3.75
CA ILE A 11 -9.56 -1.17 5.02
C ILE A 11 -8.30 -2.05 4.82
N ALA A 12 -8.43 -3.16 4.10
CA ALA A 12 -7.30 -4.04 3.81
C ALA A 12 -6.20 -3.34 3.01
N LEU A 13 -6.57 -2.60 1.96
CA LEU A 13 -5.59 -1.87 1.13
C LEU A 13 -4.91 -0.74 1.93
N LEU A 14 -5.65 -0.02 2.78
CA LEU A 14 -5.07 1.00 3.65
C LEU A 14 -4.12 0.40 4.69
N ALA A 15 -4.46 -0.76 5.27
CA ALA A 15 -3.59 -1.47 6.19
C ALA A 15 -2.28 -1.91 5.52
N VAL A 16 -2.36 -2.43 4.28
CA VAL A 16 -1.18 -2.78 3.47
C VAL A 16 -0.34 -1.54 3.14
N ALA A 17 -0.98 -0.44 2.75
CA ALA A 17 -0.28 0.82 2.47
C ALA A 17 0.44 1.36 3.72
N ALA A 18 -0.21 1.32 4.89
CA ALA A 18 0.39 1.72 6.16
C ALA A 18 1.57 0.83 6.53
N PHE A 19 1.42 -0.50 6.45
CA PHE A 19 2.50 -1.46 6.67
C PHE A 19 3.71 -1.19 5.77
N CYS A 20 3.47 -0.97 4.47
CA CYS A 20 4.53 -0.67 3.52
C CYS A 20 5.18 0.69 3.80
N GLY A 21 4.40 1.70 4.22
CA GLY A 21 4.92 2.99 4.68
C GLY A 21 5.87 2.84 5.86
N PHE A 22 5.48 2.05 6.87
CA PHE A 22 6.35 1.73 8.00
C PHE A 22 7.61 0.95 7.57
N GLY A 23 7.49 -0.04 6.69
CA GLY A 23 8.64 -0.78 6.15
C GLY A 23 9.62 0.10 5.35
N PHE A 24 9.09 1.07 4.59
CA PHE A 24 9.89 2.06 3.88
C PHE A 24 10.63 3.02 4.83
N LEU A 25 10.01 3.40 5.95
CA LEU A 25 10.65 4.23 6.98
C LEU A 25 11.65 3.42 7.82
N ALA A 26 11.38 2.13 8.05
CA ALA A 26 12.28 1.23 8.78
C ALA A 26 13.55 0.91 7.98
N THR A 27 13.53 1.04 6.65
CA THR A 27 14.71 0.80 5.83
C THR A 27 15.78 1.89 5.98
N PHE A 28 15.54 2.99 6.71
CA PHE A 28 16.54 4.06 6.91
C PHE A 28 17.80 3.65 7.67
N GLU A 29 17.83 2.48 8.32
CA GLU A 29 19.06 1.94 8.92
C GLU A 29 20.02 1.49 7.79
N PRO A 30 21.21 2.11 7.67
CA PRO A 30 22.19 1.69 6.67
C PRO A 30 22.63 0.26 6.98
N THR A 31 22.29 -0.67 6.10
CA THR A 31 22.82 -2.04 6.13
C THR A 31 24.06 -2.12 5.25
N ASP A 32 24.96 -3.06 5.53
CA ASP A 32 26.16 -3.29 4.72
C ASP A 32 25.84 -3.71 3.27
N ASN A 33 24.56 -3.97 2.95
CA ASN A 33 24.09 -4.38 1.63
C ASN A 33 23.10 -3.37 1.02
N VAL A 34 23.65 -2.35 0.36
CA VAL A 34 22.91 -1.28 -0.33
C VAL A 34 21.89 -1.82 -1.35
N SER A 35 22.23 -2.89 -2.08
CA SER A 35 21.36 -3.45 -3.12
C SER A 35 20.08 -4.04 -2.53
N GLN A 36 20.20 -4.77 -1.42
CA GLN A 36 19.07 -5.36 -0.70
C GLN A 36 18.21 -4.26 -0.05
N PHE A 37 18.85 -3.25 0.54
CA PHE A 37 18.16 -2.07 1.08
C PHE A 37 17.30 -1.36 0.01
N LEU A 38 17.87 -1.07 -1.17
CA LEU A 38 17.13 -0.42 -2.24
C LEU A 38 15.99 -1.29 -2.78
N ALA A 39 16.22 -2.61 -2.91
CA ALA A 39 15.18 -3.54 -3.34
C ALA A 39 13.96 -3.50 -2.40
N PHE A 40 14.18 -3.50 -1.08
CA PHE A 40 13.08 -3.38 -0.10
C PHE A 40 12.40 -2.02 -0.16
N ARG A 41 13.14 -0.91 -0.23
CA ARG A 41 12.53 0.44 -0.36
C ARG A 41 11.66 0.55 -1.60
N ILE A 42 12.16 0.09 -2.75
CA ILE A 42 11.39 0.12 -3.99
C ILE A 42 10.15 -0.77 -3.86
N GLY A 43 10.30 -1.99 -3.32
CA GLY A 43 9.19 -2.91 -3.10
C GLY A 43 8.08 -2.30 -2.24
N TYR A 44 8.43 -1.74 -1.09
CA TYR A 44 7.46 -1.06 -0.22
C TYR A 44 6.78 0.13 -0.91
N ALA A 45 7.54 0.96 -1.64
CA ALA A 45 6.99 2.10 -2.35
C ALA A 45 5.98 1.68 -3.44
N VAL A 46 6.34 0.68 -4.26
CA VAL A 46 5.47 0.17 -5.33
C VAL A 46 4.18 -0.41 -4.76
N ILE A 47 4.27 -1.22 -3.71
CA ILE A 47 3.08 -1.83 -3.08
C ILE A 47 2.19 -0.74 -2.45
N ALA A 48 2.77 0.20 -1.70
CA ALA A 48 2.01 1.29 -1.08
C ALA A 48 1.25 2.13 -2.13
N LEU A 49 1.92 2.52 -3.22
CA LEU A 49 1.29 3.28 -4.31
C LEU A 49 0.20 2.46 -5.00
N GLY A 50 0.45 1.18 -5.29
CA GLY A 50 -0.54 0.28 -5.88
C GLY A 50 -1.78 0.13 -4.99
N SER A 51 -1.61 -0.01 -3.67
CA SER A 51 -2.71 -0.05 -2.72
C SER A 51 -3.53 1.25 -2.73
N MET A 52 -2.88 2.41 -2.82
CA MET A 52 -3.58 3.71 -2.89
C MET A 52 -4.41 3.85 -4.18
N VAL A 53 -3.88 3.40 -5.33
CA VAL A 53 -4.64 3.34 -6.58
C VAL A 53 -5.85 2.41 -6.44
N GLY A 54 -5.67 1.24 -5.85
CA GLY A 54 -6.76 0.29 -5.59
C GLY A 54 -7.87 0.87 -4.71
N VAL A 55 -7.51 1.62 -3.66
CA VAL A 55 -8.48 2.37 -2.82
C VAL A 55 -9.27 3.36 -3.66
N GLY A 56 -8.57 4.17 -4.48
CA GLY A 56 -9.22 5.12 -5.38
C GLY A 56 -10.22 4.45 -6.34
N LEU A 57 -9.83 3.34 -6.95
CA LEU A 57 -10.71 2.56 -7.83
C LEU A 57 -11.93 2.03 -7.08
N LEU A 58 -11.77 1.44 -5.89
CA LEU A 58 -12.88 0.93 -5.08
C LEU A 58 -13.85 2.04 -4.68
N ILE A 59 -13.35 3.21 -4.31
CA ILE A 59 -14.18 4.37 -3.96
C ILE A 59 -14.96 4.84 -5.19
N VAL A 60 -14.29 5.02 -6.32
CA VAL A 60 -14.94 5.43 -7.58
C VAL A 60 -16.04 4.45 -7.97
N ASP A 61 -15.78 3.15 -7.87
CA ASP A 61 -16.75 2.11 -8.23
C ASP A 61 -17.94 2.04 -7.26
N ALA A 62 -17.72 2.41 -5.99
CA ALA A 62 -18.76 2.50 -4.96
C ALA A 62 -19.63 3.76 -5.07
N VAL A 63 -19.08 4.87 -5.61
CA VAL A 63 -19.77 6.17 -5.78
C VAL A 63 -20.53 6.24 -7.11
N ARG A 64 -19.98 5.65 -8.20
CA ARG A 64 -20.62 5.65 -9.53
C ARG A 64 -21.84 4.72 -9.66
N LYS A 65 -22.20 4.00 -8.59
CA LYS A 65 -23.39 3.14 -8.47
C LYS A 65 -24.23 3.57 -7.28
#